data_AF-A0A954GX15-F1
#
_entry.id   AF-A0A954GX15-F1
#
_cell.length_a   1.000
_cell.length_b   1.000
_cell.length_c   1.000
_cell.angle_alpha   90.00
_cell.angle_beta   90.00
_cell.angle_gamma   90.00
#
_symmetry.space_group_name_H-M   'P 1'
#
loop_
_entity.id
_entity.type
_entity.pdbx_description
1 polymer ?
#
loop_
_entity_poly.entity_id
_entity_poly.type
_entity_poly.pdbx_seq_one_letter_code
_entity_poly.pdbx_strand_id
1 'polypeptide(L)'
;MTTGYVTLDAGMTAREAIAALRQAALANENIDRSYIVDAGQHLIGSIRLHELNMAAGDALIAKIMDPASISITPDTAQEQAAQTIARYDLLALPVVDANGRLAGIVTHDDAADAMQAETTEDFLRISTVLPFRQSLREAGIGVLYSKRIVWLALLVFGNLFSGAGIAYFEDTIVAYVSLVFFLPLLIDSSGNAGSQSATLMVRGLATGDVSLK
;
A
#
# COMPACT_ATOMS: atom_id res chain seq x y z
N MET A 1 -0.36 10.68 -5.70
CA MET A 1 0.69 11.71 -5.83
C MET A 1 0.02 13.04 -6.06
N THR A 2 0.59 14.11 -5.50
CA THR A 2 0.11 15.47 -5.67
C THR A 2 1.24 16.36 -6.22
N THR A 3 0.86 17.43 -6.91
CA THR A 3 1.76 18.49 -7.37
C THR A 3 1.80 19.68 -6.40
N GLY A 4 1.09 19.60 -5.26
CA GLY A 4 1.06 20.64 -4.22
C GLY A 4 2.32 20.69 -3.35
N TYR A 5 3.50 20.69 -3.97
CA TYR A 5 4.79 20.76 -3.31
C TYR A 5 5.53 22.05 -3.68
N VAL A 6 6.41 22.51 -2.78
CA VAL A 6 7.24 23.69 -3.03
C VAL A 6 8.65 23.26 -3.42
N THR A 7 9.16 23.85 -4.50
CA THR A 7 10.55 23.72 -4.92
C THR A 7 11.34 24.99 -4.63
N LEU A 8 12.62 24.82 -4.32
CA LEU A 8 13.57 25.91 -4.10
C LEU A 8 14.84 25.64 -4.90
N ASP A 9 15.51 26.71 -5.33
CA ASP A 9 16.77 26.61 -6.06
C ASP A 9 17.96 26.50 -5.09
N ALA A 10 18.93 25.65 -5.43
CA ALA A 10 20.12 25.40 -4.62
C ALA A 10 20.95 26.67 -4.31
N GLY A 11 20.92 27.65 -5.21
CA GLY A 11 21.66 28.91 -5.13
C GLY A 11 20.99 29.98 -4.28
N MET A 12 19.75 29.77 -3.81
CA MET A 12 19.08 30.73 -2.93
C MET A 12 19.70 30.78 -1.54
N THR A 13 19.63 31.93 -0.90
CA THR A 13 19.89 32.09 0.54
C THR A 13 18.67 31.70 1.37
N ALA A 14 18.86 31.34 2.64
CA ALA A 14 17.77 30.99 3.55
C ALA A 14 16.71 32.11 3.66
N ARG A 15 17.13 33.39 3.61
CA ARG A 15 16.21 34.53 3.60
C ARG A 15 15.33 34.57 2.35
N GLU A 16 15.92 34.37 1.17
CA GLU A 16 15.20 34.33 -0.10
C GLU A 16 14.24 33.14 -0.14
N ALA A 17 14.69 31.98 0.34
CA ALA A 17 13.91 30.77 0.46
C ALA A 17 12.64 30.96 1.30
N ILE A 18 12.78 31.56 2.49
CA ILE A 18 11.63 31.86 3.37
C ILE A 18 10.69 32.86 2.71
N ALA A 19 11.22 33.86 2.00
CA ALA A 19 10.39 34.82 1.27
C ALA A 19 9.60 34.13 0.14
N ALA A 20 10.24 33.24 -0.62
CA ALA A 20 9.60 32.44 -1.67
C ALA A 20 8.52 31.51 -1.08
N LEU A 21 8.83 30.83 0.04
CA LEU A 21 7.87 29.97 0.74
C LEU A 21 6.63 30.74 1.21
N ARG A 22 6.79 31.96 1.73
CA ARG A 22 5.64 32.79 2.14
C ARG A 22 4.71 33.12 0.97
N GLN A 23 5.24 33.28 -0.24
CA GLN A 23 4.42 33.50 -1.43
C GLN A 23 3.75 32.20 -1.89
N ALA A 24 4.48 31.08 -1.85
CA ALA A 24 3.99 29.78 -2.28
C ALA A 24 3.00 29.12 -1.29
N ALA A 25 3.08 29.46 -0.01
CA ALA A 25 2.21 28.94 1.06
C ALA A 25 0.73 29.28 0.89
N LEU A 26 0.41 30.27 0.06
CA LEU A 26 -0.98 30.63 -0.26
C LEU A 26 -1.65 29.65 -1.22
N ALA A 27 -0.86 28.81 -1.92
CA ALA A 27 -1.33 27.96 -3.02
C ALA A 27 -1.03 26.47 -2.85
N ASN A 28 -0.24 26.06 -1.86
CA ASN A 28 0.23 24.68 -1.71
C ASN A 28 -0.18 24.08 -0.36
N GLU A 29 -0.53 22.79 -0.38
CA GLU A 29 -1.02 22.04 0.78
C GLU A 29 0.08 21.74 1.80
N ASN A 30 1.35 21.63 1.38
CA ASN A 30 2.43 21.19 2.27
C ASN A 30 3.69 22.05 2.12
N ILE A 31 3.96 22.87 3.15
CA ILE A 31 5.14 23.77 3.22
C ILE A 31 6.18 23.34 4.26
N ASP A 32 5.90 22.29 5.03
CA ASP A 32 6.79 21.85 6.12
C ASP A 32 8.09 21.25 5.60
N ARG A 33 8.08 20.78 4.35
CA ARG A 33 9.26 20.31 3.63
C ARG A 33 9.30 20.86 2.22
N SER A 34 10.44 21.42 1.86
CA SER A 34 10.71 21.95 0.53
C SER A 34 11.74 21.09 -0.18
N TYR A 35 11.55 20.89 -1.47
CA TYR A 35 12.45 20.09 -2.30
C TYR A 35 13.40 21.00 -3.07
N ILE A 36 14.67 20.64 -3.08
CA ILE A 36 15.71 21.43 -3.75
C ILE A 36 15.96 20.81 -5.12
N VAL A 37 15.87 21.63 -6.15
CA VAL A 37 16.08 21.23 -7.54
C VAL A 37 17.20 22.03 -8.18
N ASP A 38 17.85 21.43 -9.18
CA ASP A 38 18.79 22.14 -10.03
C ASP A 38 18.08 22.88 -11.19
N ALA A 39 18.86 23.58 -12.03
CA ALA A 39 18.35 24.28 -13.21
C ALA A 39 17.65 23.36 -14.23
N GLY A 40 17.93 22.05 -14.19
CA GLY A 40 17.31 21.01 -15.02
C GLY A 40 16.09 20.35 -14.38
N GLN A 41 15.63 20.84 -13.22
CA GLN A 41 14.55 20.28 -12.39
C GLN A 41 14.88 18.93 -11.75
N HIS A 42 16.15 18.53 -11.69
CA HIS A 42 16.55 17.31 -10.99
C HIS A 42 16.48 17.51 -9.48
N LEU A 43 15.92 16.53 -8.78
CA LEU A 43 15.89 16.53 -7.32
C LEU A 43 17.32 16.33 -6.78
N ILE A 44 17.83 17.32 -6.04
CA ILE A 44 19.16 17.25 -5.44
C ILE A 44 19.14 17.20 -3.91
N GLY A 45 18.04 17.64 -3.28
CA GLY A 45 17.94 17.73 -1.84
C GLY A 45 16.54 18.02 -1.33
N SER A 46 16.43 18.09 -0.02
CA SER A 46 15.24 18.60 0.66
C SER A 46 15.64 19.35 1.91
N ILE A 47 14.78 20.23 2.41
CA ILE A 47 15.02 20.93 3.67
C ILE A 47 13.70 21.07 4.42
N ARG A 48 13.76 20.93 5.75
CA ARG A 48 12.59 21.12 6.61
C ARG A 48 12.44 22.60 6.93
N LEU A 49 11.20 23.08 7.03
CA LEU A 49 10.90 24.49 7.32
C LEU A 49 11.55 24.97 8.63
N HIS A 50 11.60 24.10 9.65
CA HIS A 50 12.23 24.44 10.93
C HIS A 50 13.75 24.62 10.80
N GLU A 51 14.43 23.80 10.00
CA GLU A 51 15.88 23.93 9.74
C GLU A 51 16.17 25.21 8.97
N LEU A 52 15.34 25.50 7.98
CA LEU A 52 15.44 26.73 7.20
C LEU A 52 15.24 27.99 8.06
N ASN A 53 14.29 27.95 9.01
CA ASN A 53 14.06 29.05 9.97
C ASN A 53 15.20 29.23 10.99
N MET A 54 15.93 28.16 11.33
CA MET A 54 17.06 28.22 12.25
C MET A 54 18.38 28.61 11.57
N ALA A 55 18.46 28.49 10.25
CA ALA A 55 19.65 28.84 9.48
C ALA A 55 19.91 30.37 9.48
N ALA A 56 21.19 30.74 9.36
CA ALA A 56 21.55 32.14 9.13
C ALA A 56 20.96 32.61 7.80
N GLY A 57 20.42 33.84 7.76
CA GLY A 57 19.67 34.32 6.60
C GLY A 57 20.47 34.40 5.29
N ASP A 58 21.80 34.47 5.37
CA ASP A 58 22.76 34.48 4.26
C ASP A 58 23.33 33.10 3.91
N ALA A 59 22.97 32.05 4.66
CA ALA A 59 23.38 30.69 4.35
C ALA A 59 22.73 30.22 3.04
N LEU A 60 23.54 29.63 2.15
CA LEU A 60 23.07 29.04 0.90
C LEU A 60 22.32 27.73 1.17
N ILE A 61 21.17 27.53 0.51
CA ILE A 61 20.37 26.29 0.60
C ILE A 61 21.24 25.07 0.32
N ALA A 62 22.06 25.10 -0.73
CA ALA A 62 22.94 23.99 -1.10
C ALA A 62 23.87 23.51 0.03
N LYS A 63 24.14 24.35 1.04
CA LYS A 63 25.00 24.02 2.19
C LYS A 63 24.23 23.52 3.42
N ILE A 64 22.93 23.79 3.50
CA ILE A 64 22.09 23.48 4.66
C ILE A 64 20.99 22.45 4.35
N MET A 65 20.83 22.06 3.09
CA MET A 65 19.89 21.02 2.68
C MET A 65 20.37 19.61 3.05
N ASP A 66 19.43 18.72 3.28
CA ASP A 66 19.69 17.28 3.29
C ASP A 66 19.78 16.79 1.84
N PRO A 67 20.92 16.18 1.43
CA PRO A 67 21.07 15.59 0.11
C PRO A 67 20.01 14.50 -0.10
N ALA A 68 19.29 14.56 -1.22
CA ALA A 68 18.21 13.63 -1.49
C ALA A 68 18.76 12.22 -1.73
N SER A 69 18.41 11.25 -0.88
CA SER A 69 18.81 9.85 -1.07
C SER A 69 17.65 8.90 -1.32
N ILE A 70 16.40 9.31 -1.06
CA ILE A 70 15.23 8.42 -1.14
C ILE A 70 14.15 9.10 -1.98
N SER A 71 13.92 8.53 -3.16
CA SER A 71 12.85 8.89 -4.09
C SER A 71 12.32 7.62 -4.75
N ILE A 72 11.10 7.69 -5.27
CA ILE A 72 10.48 6.60 -6.03
C ILE A 72 10.14 7.06 -7.45
N THR A 73 9.78 6.10 -8.31
CA THR A 73 9.27 6.40 -9.66
C THR A 73 7.74 6.37 -9.68
N PRO A 74 7.08 6.99 -10.69
CA PRO A 74 5.63 6.92 -10.85
C PRO A 74 5.08 5.49 -10.96
N ASP A 75 5.90 4.54 -11.40
CA ASP A 75 5.53 3.12 -11.55
C ASP A 75 5.66 2.31 -10.25
N THR A 76 6.17 2.93 -9.17
CA THR A 76 6.31 2.26 -7.88
C THR A 76 4.93 1.97 -7.29
N ALA A 77 4.72 0.73 -6.82
CA ALA A 77 3.45 0.33 -6.22
C ALA A 77 3.11 1.19 -4.99
N GLN A 78 1.83 1.48 -4.80
CA GLN A 78 1.35 2.34 -3.71
C GLN A 78 1.74 1.79 -2.32
N GLU A 79 1.68 0.47 -2.16
CA GLU A 79 2.13 -0.21 -0.94
C GLU A 79 3.62 0.01 -0.67
N GLN A 80 4.48 -0.13 -1.68
CA GLN A 80 5.92 0.08 -1.54
C GLN A 80 6.26 1.54 -1.22
N ALA A 81 5.51 2.49 -1.78
CA ALA A 81 5.64 3.90 -1.43
C ALA A 81 5.28 4.13 0.05
N ALA A 82 4.17 3.56 0.52
CA ALA A 82 3.75 3.67 1.91
C ALA A 82 4.71 2.98 2.89
N GLN A 83 5.22 1.79 2.55
CA GLN A 83 6.27 1.11 3.32
C GLN A 83 7.56 1.93 3.38
N THR A 84 7.95 2.58 2.28
CA THR A 84 9.14 3.46 2.25
C THR A 84 8.94 4.67 3.16
N ILE A 85 7.77 5.29 3.11
CA ILE A 85 7.40 6.39 4.01
C ILE A 85 7.48 5.96 5.48
N ALA A 86 6.88 4.82 5.82
CA ALA A 86 6.86 4.29 7.18
C ALA A 86 8.26 3.85 7.67
N ARG A 87 9.07 3.25 6.80
CA ARG A 87 10.42 2.76 7.15
C ARG A 87 11.39 3.88 7.49
N TYR A 88 11.25 5.04 6.84
CA TYR A 88 12.15 6.17 6.96
C TYR A 88 11.52 7.37 7.68
N ASP A 89 10.35 7.19 8.30
CA ASP A 89 9.58 8.24 8.98
C ASP A 89 9.43 9.53 8.15
N LEU A 90 9.13 9.37 6.85
CA LEU A 90 9.07 10.50 5.92
C LEU A 90 7.68 11.16 5.95
N LEU A 91 7.63 12.48 6.11
CA LEU A 91 6.36 13.23 5.97
C LEU A 91 5.85 13.24 4.52
N ALA A 92 6.77 13.15 3.56
CA ALA A 92 6.49 13.03 2.15
C ALA A 92 7.67 12.41 1.40
N LEU A 93 7.36 11.57 0.41
CA LEU A 93 8.29 10.84 -0.44
C LEU A 93 8.27 11.44 -1.86
N PRO A 94 9.40 11.96 -2.36
CA PRO A 94 9.45 12.53 -3.70
C PRO A 94 9.36 11.45 -4.79
N VAL A 95 8.64 11.79 -5.85
CA VAL A 95 8.47 10.99 -7.05
C VAL A 95 9.26 11.64 -8.18
N VAL A 96 10.20 10.91 -8.78
CA VAL A 96 11.06 11.38 -9.86
C VAL A 96 10.78 10.65 -11.17
N ASP A 97 10.85 11.37 -12.29
CA ASP A 97 10.73 10.79 -13.62
C ASP A 97 11.97 9.96 -14.01
N ALA A 98 11.94 9.36 -15.21
CA ALA A 98 13.05 8.56 -15.73
C ALA A 98 14.36 9.35 -15.91
N ASN A 99 14.31 10.68 -15.94
CA ASN A 99 15.47 11.57 -16.04
C ASN A 99 15.91 12.11 -14.66
N GLY A 100 15.26 11.71 -13.56
CA GLY A 100 15.55 12.19 -12.20
C GLY A 100 14.91 13.54 -11.88
N ARG A 101 13.97 14.03 -12.70
CA ARG A 101 13.25 15.28 -12.44
C ARG A 101 12.12 15.07 -11.46
N LEU A 102 11.93 16.01 -10.53
CA LEU A 102 10.86 15.94 -9.55
C LEU A 102 9.49 16.09 -10.24
N ALA A 103 8.72 15.02 -10.26
CA ALA A 103 7.40 14.95 -10.90
C ALA A 103 6.24 15.15 -9.90
N GLY A 104 6.45 14.83 -8.63
CA GLY A 104 5.41 14.85 -7.62
C GLY A 104 5.89 14.43 -6.25
N ILE A 105 4.98 14.41 -5.29
CA ILE A 105 5.21 13.83 -3.96
C ILE A 105 4.06 12.89 -3.57
N VAL A 106 4.36 11.96 -2.66
CA VAL A 106 3.38 11.16 -1.92
C VAL A 106 3.51 11.53 -0.45
N THR A 107 2.42 11.97 0.18
CA THR A 107 2.41 12.40 1.57
C THR A 107 2.09 11.23 2.51
N HIS A 108 2.47 11.37 3.78
CA HIS A 108 2.29 10.31 4.78
C HIS A 108 0.82 10.00 5.12
N ASP A 109 -0.08 10.97 4.98
CA ASP A 109 -1.52 10.80 5.14
C ASP A 109 -2.12 9.98 3.98
N ASP A 110 -1.77 10.33 2.73
CA ASP A 110 -2.09 9.52 1.55
C ASP A 110 -1.57 8.08 1.68
N ALA A 111 -0.37 7.91 2.23
CA ALA A 111 0.24 6.62 2.48
C ALA A 111 -0.50 5.83 3.59
N ALA A 112 -0.97 6.51 4.64
CA ALA A 112 -1.75 5.87 5.70
C ALA A 112 -3.10 5.36 5.16
N ASP A 113 -3.79 6.18 4.38
CA ASP A 113 -5.05 5.79 3.71
C ASP A 113 -4.83 4.62 2.74
N ALA A 114 -3.71 4.62 2.02
CA ALA A 114 -3.30 3.51 1.17
C ALA A 114 -3.15 2.19 1.93
N MET A 115 -2.42 2.21 3.04
CA MET A 115 -2.18 1.02 3.86
C MET A 115 -3.48 0.47 4.43
N GLN A 116 -4.40 1.35 4.84
CA GLN A 116 -5.72 0.95 5.33
C GLN A 116 -6.57 0.32 4.22
N ALA A 117 -6.56 0.90 3.03
CA ALA A 117 -7.27 0.37 1.87
C ALA A 117 -6.75 -1.01 1.48
N GLU A 118 -5.42 -1.18 1.41
CA GLU A 118 -4.77 -2.46 1.07
C GLU A 118 -5.11 -3.53 2.11
N THR A 119 -5.00 -3.20 3.40
CA THR A 119 -5.36 -4.13 4.49
C THR A 119 -6.83 -4.58 4.39
N THR A 120 -7.73 -3.68 4.01
CA THR A 120 -9.15 -4.00 3.83
C THR A 120 -9.36 -4.90 2.60
N GLU A 121 -8.66 -4.60 1.51
CA GLU A 121 -8.69 -5.41 0.29
C GLU A 121 -8.20 -6.84 0.54
N ASP A 122 -7.07 -7.00 1.24
CA ASP A 122 -6.54 -8.31 1.65
C ASP A 122 -7.54 -9.09 2.49
N PHE A 123 -8.18 -8.43 3.46
CA PHE A 123 -9.20 -9.05 4.31
C PHE A 123 -10.42 -9.54 3.51
N LEU A 124 -10.85 -8.79 2.50
CA LEU A 124 -11.94 -9.19 1.62
C LEU A 124 -11.52 -10.37 0.73
N ARG A 125 -10.33 -10.29 0.12
CA ARG A 125 -9.79 -11.32 -0.78
C ARG A 125 -9.61 -12.65 -0.07
N ILE A 126 -9.02 -12.67 1.13
CA ILE A 126 -8.83 -13.91 1.91
C ILE A 126 -10.16 -14.53 2.32
N SER A 127 -11.20 -13.72 2.47
CA SER A 127 -12.57 -14.17 2.75
C SER A 127 -13.36 -14.55 1.48
N THR A 128 -12.70 -14.67 0.32
CA THR A 128 -13.33 -14.98 -0.98
C THR A 128 -14.38 -13.96 -1.43
N VAL A 129 -14.20 -12.70 -1.04
CA VAL A 129 -15.05 -11.57 -1.45
C VAL A 129 -14.24 -10.67 -2.38
N LEU A 130 -14.77 -10.37 -3.57
CA LEU A 130 -14.12 -9.39 -4.44
C LEU A 130 -14.16 -7.99 -3.79
N PRO A 131 -13.04 -7.24 -3.77
CA PRO A 131 -13.00 -5.89 -3.22
C PRO A 131 -14.04 -4.94 -3.84
N PHE A 132 -14.52 -4.02 -3.02
CA PHE A 132 -15.45 -2.97 -3.41
C PHE A 132 -15.23 -1.72 -2.54
N ARG A 133 -15.47 -0.53 -3.11
CA ARG A 133 -15.14 0.74 -2.45
C ARG A 133 -16.23 1.27 -1.50
N GLN A 134 -17.45 0.80 -1.65
CA GLN A 134 -18.59 1.29 -0.86
C GLN A 134 -18.53 0.73 0.57
N SER A 135 -19.03 1.50 1.54
CA SER A 135 -19.25 0.93 2.86
C SER A 135 -20.35 -0.14 2.81
N LEU A 136 -20.32 -1.09 3.75
CA LEU A 136 -21.35 -2.14 3.82
C LEU A 136 -22.77 -1.57 3.98
N ARG A 137 -22.90 -0.39 4.59
CA ARG A 137 -24.18 0.30 4.78
C ARG A 137 -24.74 0.90 3.48
N GLU A 138 -23.86 1.33 2.59
CA GLU A 138 -24.24 1.94 1.30
C GLU A 138 -24.35 0.91 0.19
N ALA A 139 -23.63 -0.21 0.31
CA ALA A 139 -23.64 -1.28 -0.66
C ALA A 139 -25.03 -1.95 -0.71
N GLY A 140 -25.70 -1.82 -1.86
CA GLY A 140 -26.95 -2.54 -2.12
C GLY A 140 -26.74 -4.05 -2.18
N ILE A 141 -27.79 -4.82 -1.86
CA ILE A 141 -27.76 -6.30 -1.85
C ILE A 141 -27.24 -6.87 -3.18
N GLY A 142 -27.61 -6.27 -4.31
CA GLY A 142 -27.14 -6.71 -5.64
C GLY A 142 -25.62 -6.59 -5.82
N VAL A 143 -25.00 -5.54 -5.26
CA VAL A 143 -23.54 -5.37 -5.29
C VAL A 143 -22.89 -6.49 -4.49
N LEU A 144 -23.32 -6.69 -3.24
CA LEU A 144 -22.76 -7.73 -2.36
C LEU A 144 -22.91 -9.13 -2.95
N TYR A 145 -24.05 -9.42 -3.58
CA TYR A 145 -24.28 -10.67 -4.30
C TYR A 145 -23.28 -10.86 -5.44
N SER A 146 -23.13 -9.84 -6.31
CA SER A 146 -22.22 -9.91 -7.46
C SER A 146 -20.76 -10.13 -7.07
N LYS A 147 -20.33 -9.60 -5.91
CA LYS A 147 -18.97 -9.71 -5.37
C LYS A 147 -18.66 -11.08 -4.76
N ARG A 148 -19.67 -11.94 -4.58
CA ARG A 148 -19.53 -13.26 -3.95
C ARG A 148 -19.93 -14.40 -4.88
N ILE A 149 -20.96 -14.23 -5.70
CA ILE A 149 -21.60 -15.34 -6.43
C ILE A 149 -20.63 -16.07 -7.35
N VAL A 150 -19.71 -15.37 -8.02
CA VAL A 150 -18.72 -15.98 -8.92
C VAL A 150 -17.80 -16.92 -8.15
N TRP A 151 -17.26 -16.47 -7.02
CA TRP A 151 -16.40 -17.27 -6.15
C TRP A 151 -17.16 -18.42 -5.48
N LEU A 152 -18.37 -18.17 -4.99
CA LEU A 152 -19.21 -19.21 -4.39
C LEU A 152 -19.57 -20.30 -5.39
N ALA A 153 -19.94 -19.93 -6.62
CA ALA A 153 -20.23 -20.89 -7.68
C ALA A 153 -19.00 -21.75 -7.99
N LEU A 154 -17.82 -21.13 -8.14
CA LEU A 154 -16.56 -21.85 -8.38
C LEU A 154 -16.26 -22.84 -7.25
N LEU A 155 -16.41 -22.44 -5.98
CA LEU A 155 -16.20 -23.32 -4.83
C LEU A 155 -17.21 -24.50 -4.80
N VAL A 156 -18.47 -24.26 -5.13
CA VAL A 156 -19.49 -25.32 -5.23
C VAL A 156 -19.09 -26.32 -6.31
N PHE A 157 -18.66 -25.86 -7.49
CA PHE A 157 -18.17 -26.74 -8.55
C PHE A 157 -16.90 -27.49 -8.13
N GLY A 158 -15.99 -26.84 -7.40
CA GLY A 158 -14.83 -27.50 -6.81
C GLY A 158 -15.24 -28.67 -5.88
N ASN A 159 -16.26 -28.45 -5.06
CA ASN A 159 -16.78 -29.47 -4.13
C ASN A 159 -17.44 -30.67 -4.83
N LEU A 160 -17.87 -30.55 -6.10
CA LEU A 160 -18.38 -31.69 -6.86
C LEU A 160 -17.30 -32.77 -7.06
N PHE A 161 -16.03 -32.38 -7.20
CA PHE A 161 -14.92 -33.34 -7.31
C PHE A 161 -14.75 -34.16 -6.02
N SER A 162 -14.90 -33.52 -4.86
CA SER A 162 -14.92 -34.21 -3.56
C SER A 162 -16.08 -35.21 -3.49
N GLY A 163 -17.27 -34.82 -3.97
CA GLY A 163 -18.42 -35.70 -4.05
C GLY A 163 -18.17 -36.93 -4.94
N ALA A 164 -17.56 -36.74 -6.11
CA ALA A 164 -17.17 -37.84 -6.99
C ALA A 164 -16.14 -38.77 -6.33
N GLY A 165 -15.18 -38.21 -5.58
CA GLY A 165 -14.22 -38.97 -4.80
C GLY A 165 -14.88 -39.83 -3.72
N ILE A 166 -15.88 -39.29 -3.00
CA ILE A 166 -16.64 -40.05 -2.01
C ILE A 166 -17.45 -41.17 -2.68
N ALA A 167 -18.11 -40.88 -3.80
CA ALA A 167 -18.90 -41.87 -4.55
C ALA A 167 -18.03 -43.03 -5.07
N TYR A 168 -16.78 -42.78 -5.44
CA TYR A 168 -15.84 -43.83 -5.82
C TYR A 168 -15.60 -44.87 -4.70
N PHE A 169 -15.72 -44.48 -3.43
CA PHE A 169 -15.54 -45.36 -2.27
C PHE A 169 -16.87 -45.87 -1.67
N GLU A 170 -17.98 -45.80 -2.41
CA GLU A 170 -19.32 -46.17 -1.94
C GLU A 170 -19.36 -47.58 -1.32
N ASP A 171 -18.81 -48.59 -1.99
CA ASP A 171 -18.79 -49.98 -1.49
C ASP A 171 -18.09 -50.10 -0.13
N THR A 172 -17.01 -49.32 0.08
CA THR A 172 -16.26 -49.30 1.35
C THR A 172 -17.07 -48.62 2.45
N ILE A 173 -17.76 -47.53 2.12
CA ILE A 173 -18.62 -46.80 3.05
C ILE A 173 -19.80 -47.68 3.48
N VAL A 174 -20.38 -48.45 2.56
CA VAL A 174 -21.48 -49.40 2.88
C VAL A 174 -20.99 -50.52 3.79
N ALA A 175 -19.78 -51.04 3.57
CA ALA A 175 -19.17 -52.04 4.45
C ALA A 175 -18.88 -51.49 5.86
N TYR A 176 -18.53 -50.20 5.97
CA TYR A 176 -18.14 -49.54 7.22
C TYR A 176 -18.81 -48.16 7.36
N VAL A 177 -20.11 -48.15 7.65
CA VAL A 177 -20.91 -46.92 7.77
C VAL A 177 -20.32 -45.94 8.81
N SER A 178 -19.61 -46.43 9.81
CA SER A 178 -18.94 -45.61 10.82
C SER A 178 -17.91 -44.63 10.26
N LEU A 179 -17.35 -44.89 9.07
CA LEU A 179 -16.42 -43.97 8.40
C LEU A 179 -17.05 -42.61 8.12
N VAL A 180 -18.37 -42.57 7.85
CA VAL A 180 -19.11 -41.34 7.56
C VAL A 180 -19.09 -40.38 8.76
N PHE A 181 -19.04 -40.91 10.00
CA PHE A 181 -18.98 -40.07 11.20
C PHE A 181 -17.67 -39.27 11.31
N PHE A 182 -16.59 -39.76 10.70
CA PHE A 182 -15.30 -39.07 10.69
C PHE A 182 -15.17 -38.06 9.55
N LEU A 183 -16.00 -38.15 8.50
CA LEU A 183 -15.90 -37.24 7.34
C LEU A 183 -16.04 -35.76 7.72
N PRO A 184 -17.08 -35.32 8.46
CA PRO A 184 -17.19 -33.90 8.84
C PRO A 184 -16.00 -33.42 9.65
N LEU A 185 -15.51 -34.24 10.59
CA LEU A 185 -14.40 -33.91 11.46
C LEU A 185 -13.10 -33.72 10.68
N LEU A 186 -12.80 -34.64 9.76
CA LEU A 186 -11.57 -34.59 8.95
C LEU A 186 -11.60 -33.44 7.93
N ILE A 187 -12.74 -33.23 7.28
CA ILE A 187 -12.91 -32.15 6.29
C ILE A 187 -12.77 -30.79 6.97
N ASP A 188 -13.48 -30.57 8.09
CA ASP A 188 -13.46 -29.29 8.81
C ASP A 188 -12.09 -29.01 9.43
N SER A 189 -11.46 -30.03 10.05
CA SER A 189 -10.11 -29.88 10.62
C SER A 189 -9.09 -29.52 9.55
N SER A 190 -9.17 -30.14 8.37
CA SER A 190 -8.28 -29.84 7.23
C SER A 190 -8.53 -28.43 6.68
N GLY A 191 -9.79 -28.00 6.61
CA GLY A 191 -10.17 -26.64 6.20
C GLY A 191 -9.64 -25.58 7.17
N ASN A 192 -9.76 -25.81 8.48
CA ASN A 192 -9.22 -24.93 9.51
C ASN A 192 -7.70 -24.83 9.44
N ALA A 193 -6.99 -25.97 9.36
CA ALA A 193 -5.54 -26.00 9.24
C ALA A 193 -5.05 -25.29 7.95
N GLY A 194 -5.72 -25.53 6.83
CA GLY A 194 -5.43 -24.89 5.54
C GLY A 194 -5.63 -23.38 5.60
N SER A 195 -6.74 -22.92 6.20
CA SER A 195 -7.07 -21.49 6.31
C SER A 195 -6.11 -20.75 7.23
N GLN A 196 -5.70 -21.36 8.35
CA GLN A 196 -4.69 -20.81 9.25
C GLN A 196 -3.34 -20.67 8.54
N SER A 197 -2.91 -21.72 7.83
CA SER A 197 -1.64 -21.72 7.11
C SER A 197 -1.64 -20.67 5.99
N ALA A 198 -2.72 -20.59 5.22
CA ALA A 198 -2.88 -19.59 4.16
C ALA A 198 -2.87 -18.16 4.72
N THR A 199 -3.56 -17.91 5.83
CA THR A 199 -3.60 -16.59 6.49
C THR A 199 -2.21 -16.14 6.93
N LEU A 200 -1.47 -17.02 7.61
CA LEU A 200 -0.11 -16.72 8.05
C LEU A 200 0.83 -16.46 6.87
N MET A 201 0.72 -17.25 5.80
CA MET A 201 1.57 -17.11 4.62
C MET A 201 1.26 -15.84 3.83
N VAL A 202 -0.03 -15.55 3.56
CA VAL A 202 -0.44 -14.31 2.88
C VAL A 202 0.02 -13.10 3.68
N ARG A 203 -0.18 -13.10 5.00
CA ARG A 203 0.28 -11.99 5.83
C ARG A 203 1.79 -11.84 5.81
N GLY A 204 2.53 -12.95 5.94
CA GLY A 204 4.00 -12.93 5.91
C GLY A 204 4.56 -12.45 4.57
N LEU A 205 3.89 -12.75 3.45
CA LEU A 205 4.25 -12.21 2.14
C LEU A 205 3.97 -10.70 2.06
N ALA A 206 2.81 -10.24 2.56
CA ALA A 206 2.44 -8.82 2.54
C ALA A 206 3.32 -7.95 3.46
N THR A 207 3.74 -8.47 4.62
CA THR A 207 4.64 -7.75 5.55
C THR A 207 6.11 -7.80 5.14
N GLY A 208 6.46 -8.64 4.16
CA GLY A 208 7.84 -8.90 3.76
C GLY A 208 8.61 -9.82 4.72
N ASP A 209 7.96 -10.43 5.70
CA ASP A 209 8.56 -11.45 6.57
C ASP A 209 8.93 -12.72 5.78
N VAL A 210 8.23 -12.97 4.67
CA VAL A 210 8.48 -14.05 3.72
C VAL A 210 8.67 -13.47 2.32
N SER A 211 9.70 -13.94 1.61
CA SER A 211 9.98 -13.56 0.21
C SER A 211 10.03 -14.78 -0.70
N LEU A 212 9.52 -14.62 -1.92
CA LEU A 212 9.71 -15.59 -2.99
C LEU A 212 11.15 -15.47 -3.50
N LYS A 213 11.90 -16.57 -3.47
CA LYS A 213 13.22 -16.67 -4.09
C LYS A 213 13.12 -16.89 -5.59
#